data_AF-A0A2U3PXJ1-F1
#
_entry.id   AF-A0A2U3PXJ1-F1
#
_cell.length_a   1.000
_cell.length_b   1.000
_cell.length_c   1.000
_cell.angle_alpha   90.00
_cell.angle_beta   90.00
_cell.angle_gamma   90.00
#
_symmetry.space_group_name_H-M   'P 1'
#
loop_
_entity.id
_entity.type
_entity.pdbx_description
1 polymer ?
#
loop_
_entity_poly.entity_id
_entity_poly.type
_entity_poly.pdbx_seq_one_letter_code
_entity_poly.pdbx_strand_id
1 'polypeptide(L)'
;MFDVGSDNKLSDLKKFSDCVIDGVKCGPDGLRCDVNGNVWASSNAGRAVGYNGVTVWSPEGKLLGRIRLPEVCGNITFGGPKRNRLFVAASQSLYAVFAATQGAGPG
;
A
#
# COMPACT_ATOMS: atom_id res chain seq x y z
N MET A 1 6.75 -9.85 8.25
CA MET A 1 7.44 -9.00 9.23
C MET A 1 8.56 -9.80 9.83
N PHE A 2 9.70 -9.17 9.98
CA PHE A 2 10.86 -9.74 10.66
C PHE A 2 11.33 -8.71 11.66
N ASP A 3 11.89 -9.18 12.75
CA ASP A 3 12.72 -8.34 13.60
C ASP A 3 14.10 -8.23 12.93
N VAL A 4 14.65 -7.02 12.89
CA VAL A 4 15.98 -6.74 12.34
C VAL A 4 16.94 -6.54 13.51
N GLY A 5 17.84 -7.50 13.72
CA GLY A 5 18.87 -7.42 14.76
C GLY A 5 19.91 -6.34 14.45
N SER A 6 20.65 -5.90 15.47
CA SER A 6 21.77 -4.97 15.30
C SER A 6 22.92 -5.51 14.43
N ASP A 7 22.93 -6.83 14.18
CA ASP A 7 23.83 -7.52 13.26
C ASP A 7 23.27 -7.65 11.83
N ASN A 8 22.18 -6.94 11.53
CA ASN A 8 21.44 -6.99 10.27
C ASN A 8 20.85 -8.37 9.93
N LYS A 9 20.71 -9.27 10.91
CA LYS A 9 20.00 -10.53 10.70
C LYS A 9 18.50 -10.37 10.90
N LEU A 10 17.74 -11.16 10.13
CA LEU A 10 16.30 -11.25 10.23
C LEU A 10 15.91 -12.41 11.14
N SER A 11 15.02 -12.16 12.08
CA SER A 11 14.42 -13.19 12.93
C SER A 11 12.90 -13.02 13.04
N ASP A 12 12.24 -13.99 13.66
CA ASP A 12 10.83 -13.91 14.05
C ASP A 12 9.86 -13.56 12.90
N LEU A 13 9.85 -14.41 11.86
CA LEU A 13 8.96 -14.24 10.72
C LEU A 13 7.49 -14.30 11.16
N LYS A 14 6.82 -13.16 11.06
CA LYS A 14 5.39 -13.01 11.26
C LYS A 14 4.69 -12.63 9.96
N LYS A 15 3.50 -13.16 9.73
CA LYS A 15 2.65 -12.71 8.63
C LYS A 15 2.16 -11.28 8.92
N PHE A 16 2.38 -10.35 7.98
CA PHE A 16 1.90 -8.97 8.11
C PHE A 16 0.39 -8.89 7.89
N SER A 17 -0.08 -9.33 6.72
CA SER A 17 -1.48 -9.42 6.36
C SER A 17 -1.65 -10.50 5.31
N ASP A 18 -2.83 -11.10 5.22
CA ASP A 18 -3.18 -11.98 4.10
C ASP A 18 -3.72 -11.22 2.89
N CYS A 19 -3.90 -9.92 3.00
CA CYS A 19 -4.47 -9.03 1.98
C CYS A 19 -5.83 -9.55 1.46
N VAL A 20 -6.64 -10.15 2.34
CA VAL A 20 -8.02 -10.54 2.04
C VAL A 20 -8.97 -9.53 2.67
N ILE A 21 -9.89 -9.00 1.87
CA ILE A 21 -10.90 -8.04 2.29
C ILE A 21 -12.25 -8.58 1.84
N ASP A 22 -13.17 -8.79 2.78
CA ASP A 22 -14.51 -9.32 2.49
C ASP A 22 -14.48 -10.65 1.69
N GLY A 23 -13.48 -11.50 1.95
CA GLY A 23 -13.25 -12.77 1.23
C GLY A 23 -12.57 -12.62 -0.14
N VAL A 24 -12.28 -11.40 -0.59
CA VAL A 24 -11.61 -11.12 -1.86
C VAL A 24 -10.11 -10.93 -1.66
N LYS A 25 -9.31 -11.70 -2.40
CA LYS A 25 -7.85 -11.54 -2.42
C LYS A 25 -7.47 -10.27 -3.18
N CYS A 26 -6.87 -9.33 -2.45
CA CYS A 26 -6.35 -8.06 -2.95
C CYS A 26 -4.82 -8.15 -3.06
N GLY A 27 -4.32 -8.73 -4.16
CA GLY A 27 -2.89 -8.99 -4.35
C GLY A 27 -2.07 -7.70 -4.38
N PRO A 28 -1.09 -7.51 -3.48
CA PRO A 28 -0.19 -6.36 -3.51
C PRO A 28 0.94 -6.55 -4.51
N ASP A 29 1.38 -5.45 -5.12
CA ASP A 29 2.57 -5.38 -5.99
C ASP A 29 3.47 -4.22 -5.49
N GLY A 30 3.25 -2.99 -5.97
CA GLY A 30 3.93 -1.81 -5.47
C GLY A 30 3.48 -1.35 -4.07
N LEU A 31 4.46 -1.06 -3.21
CA LEU A 31 4.27 -0.70 -1.80
C LEU A 31 4.98 0.62 -1.47
N ARG A 32 4.40 1.44 -0.60
CA ARG A 32 5.03 2.62 0.00
C ARG A 32 4.62 2.77 1.45
N CYS A 33 5.47 3.37 2.27
CA CYS A 33 5.10 3.76 3.63
C CYS A 33 4.81 5.27 3.70
N ASP A 34 3.89 5.65 4.59
CA ASP A 34 3.72 7.04 5.00
C ASP A 34 4.52 7.36 6.28
N VAL A 35 4.52 8.63 6.69
CA VAL A 35 5.22 9.11 7.90
C VAL A 35 4.66 8.54 9.22
N ASN A 36 3.50 7.88 9.21
CA ASN A 36 2.93 7.22 10.37
C ASN A 36 3.28 5.71 10.40
N GLY A 37 4.08 5.24 9.44
CA GLY A 37 4.42 3.82 9.29
C GLY A 37 3.34 2.98 8.63
N ASN A 38 2.25 3.57 8.12
CA ASN A 38 1.23 2.80 7.42
C ASN A 38 1.78 2.32 6.08
N VAL A 39 1.44 1.08 5.71
CA VAL A 39 1.78 0.47 4.44
C VAL A 39 0.66 0.72 3.44
N TRP A 40 0.96 1.51 2.42
CA TRP A 40 0.12 1.72 1.25
C TRP A 40 0.53 0.70 0.20
N ALA A 41 -0.42 -0.12 -0.26
CA ALA A 41 -0.19 -1.19 -1.21
C ALA A 41 -1.10 -1.04 -2.42
N SER A 42 -0.56 -1.21 -3.62
CA SER A 42 -1.41 -1.46 -4.78
C SER A 42 -2.28 -2.69 -4.54
N SER A 43 -3.42 -2.77 -5.24
CA SER A 43 -4.39 -3.84 -5.07
C SER A 43 -4.83 -4.37 -6.43
N ASN A 44 -4.59 -5.67 -6.63
CA ASN A 44 -5.06 -6.47 -7.73
C ASN A 44 -6.04 -7.53 -7.23
N ALA A 45 -7.32 -7.34 -7.52
CA ALA A 45 -8.39 -8.30 -7.25
C ALA A 45 -8.97 -8.89 -8.55
N GLY A 46 -8.24 -8.76 -9.67
CA GLY A 46 -8.70 -9.19 -10.99
C GLY A 46 -10.06 -8.59 -11.35
N ARG A 47 -11.06 -9.46 -11.54
CA ARG A 47 -12.42 -9.08 -11.95
C ARG A 47 -13.33 -8.67 -10.79
N ALA A 48 -12.87 -8.73 -9.54
CA ALA A 48 -13.66 -8.29 -8.38
C ALA A 48 -13.69 -6.75 -8.32
N VAL A 49 -14.66 -6.16 -9.02
CA VAL A 49 -14.86 -4.71 -9.09
C VAL A 49 -15.02 -4.12 -7.67
N GLY A 50 -14.37 -2.99 -7.42
CA GLY A 50 -14.39 -2.30 -6.12
C GLY A 50 -13.30 -2.75 -5.14
N TYR A 51 -12.49 -3.76 -5.50
CA TYR A 51 -11.35 -4.23 -4.70
C TYR A 51 -9.99 -3.90 -5.33
N ASN A 52 -9.97 -3.42 -6.58
CA ASN A 52 -8.77 -2.89 -7.21
C ASN A 52 -8.44 -1.47 -6.73
N GLY A 53 -7.17 -1.07 -6.84
CA GLY A 53 -6.72 0.28 -6.49
C GLY A 53 -5.62 0.27 -5.42
N VAL A 54 -5.86 0.90 -4.27
CA VAL A 54 -4.88 0.98 -3.18
C VAL A 54 -5.52 0.55 -1.87
N THR A 55 -4.81 -0.26 -1.10
CA THR A 55 -5.15 -0.62 0.29
C THR A 55 -4.17 0.04 1.24
N VAL A 56 -4.64 0.47 2.40
CA VAL A 56 -3.79 1.11 3.43
C VAL A 56 -3.88 0.26 4.69
N TRP A 57 -2.73 -0.17 5.19
CA TRP A 57 -2.59 -1.05 6.34
C TRP A 57 -1.82 -0.35 7.44
N SER A 58 -2.21 -0.53 8.71
CA SER A 58 -1.44 -0.05 9.85
C SER A 58 -0.09 -0.79 9.97
N PRO A 59 0.86 -0.29 10.78
CA PRO A 59 2.11 -1.03 11.06
C PRO A 59 1.90 -2.44 11.61
N GLU A 60 0.75 -2.69 12.25
CA GLU A 60 0.35 -3.98 12.81
C GLU A 60 -0.42 -4.86 11.80
N GLY A 61 -0.57 -4.43 10.55
CA GLY A 61 -1.22 -5.20 9.49
C GLY A 61 -2.76 -5.11 9.48
N LYS A 62 -3.35 -4.13 10.17
CA LYS A 62 -4.81 -3.89 10.16
C LYS A 62 -5.21 -3.03 8.96
N LEU A 63 -6.25 -3.41 8.22
CA LEU A 63 -6.80 -2.57 7.15
C LEU A 63 -7.37 -1.27 7.73
N LEU A 64 -6.85 -0.13 7.25
CA LEU A 64 -7.31 1.21 7.60
C LEU A 64 -8.28 1.78 6.56
N GLY A 65 -8.07 1.47 5.28
CA GLY A 65 -8.89 2.03 4.21
C GLY A 65 -8.52 1.56 2.82
N ARG A 66 -9.31 2.02 1.84
CA ARG A 66 -9.16 1.71 0.42
C ARG A 66 -9.37 2.93 -0.46
N ILE A 67 -8.55 3.07 -1.49
CA ILE A 67 -8.84 3.93 -2.65
C ILE A 67 -9.22 3.01 -3.79
N ARG A 68 -10.50 3.03 -4.18
CA ARG A 68 -11.04 2.12 -5.19
C ARG A 68 -10.77 2.68 -6.58
N LEU A 69 -10.22 1.85 -7.46
CA LEU A 69 -10.06 2.15 -8.88
C LEU A 69 -10.85 1.14 -9.73
N PRO A 70 -11.27 1.51 -10.94
CA PRO A 70 -11.97 0.60 -11.84
C PRO A 70 -11.07 -0.47 -12.46
N GLU A 71 -9.75 -0.40 -12.25
CA GLU A 71 -8.74 -1.24 -12.89
C GLU A 71 -7.61 -1.61 -11.93
N VAL A 72 -6.86 -2.67 -12.27
CA VAL A 72 -5.78 -3.21 -11.44
C VAL A 72 -4.66 -2.19 -11.27
N CYS A 73 -4.26 -1.96 -10.03
CA CYS A 73 -3.11 -1.12 -9.71
C CYS A 73 -1.84 -1.97 -9.62
N GLY A 74 -0.80 -1.59 -10.38
CA GLY A 74 0.52 -2.22 -10.30
C GLY A 74 1.41 -1.53 -9.29
N ASN A 75 1.46 -0.18 -9.27
CA ASN A 75 2.41 0.55 -8.44
C ASN A 75 1.87 1.91 -7.98
N ILE A 76 2.45 2.42 -6.90
CA ILE A 76 2.11 3.72 -6.30
C ILE A 76 3.37 4.46 -5.84
N THR A 77 3.31 5.79 -5.81
CA THR A 77 4.34 6.60 -5.15
C THR A 77 3.77 7.90 -4.60
N PHE A 78 4.22 8.31 -3.42
CA PHE A 78 4.01 9.66 -2.94
C PHE A 78 4.92 10.64 -3.71
N GLY A 79 4.43 11.85 -3.95
CA GLY A 79 5.17 12.91 -4.60
C GLY A 79 4.51 14.28 -4.44
N GLY A 80 4.87 15.21 -5.32
CA GLY A 80 4.53 16.62 -5.19
C GLY A 80 5.38 17.34 -4.13
N PRO A 81 5.34 18.68 -4.07
CA PRO A 81 6.24 19.47 -3.21
C PRO A 81 6.12 19.17 -1.71
N LYS A 82 4.94 18.70 -1.27
CA LYS A 82 4.66 18.35 0.12
C LYS A 82 4.68 16.83 0.39
N ARG A 83 5.05 16.01 -0.60
CA ARG A 83 4.97 14.52 -0.57
C ARG A 83 3.59 13.97 -0.17
N ASN A 84 2.53 14.74 -0.36
CA ASN A 84 1.16 14.40 0.04
C ASN A 84 0.24 14.10 -1.16
N ARG A 85 0.81 13.92 -2.36
CA ARG A 85 0.07 13.47 -3.54
C ARG A 85 0.49 12.04 -3.87
N LEU A 86 -0.46 11.11 -3.81
CA LEU A 86 -0.24 9.73 -4.21
C LEU A 86 -0.50 9.60 -5.70
N PHE A 87 0.53 9.25 -6.47
CA PHE A 87 0.44 8.85 -7.86
C PHE A 87 0.24 7.35 -7.93
N VAL A 88 -0.65 6.91 -8.82
CA VAL A 88 -1.09 5.52 -8.94
C VAL A 88 -1.03 5.10 -10.39
N ALA A 89 -0.23 4.06 -10.69
CA ALA A 89 -0.16 3.44 -12.00
C ALA A 89 -1.08 2.22 -12.04
N ALA A 90 -2.23 2.36 -12.69
CA ALA A 90 -3.25 1.33 -12.74
C ALA A 90 -3.58 1.00 -14.19
N SER A 91 -3.30 -0.24 -14.59
CA SER A 91 -3.41 -0.80 -15.94
C SER A 91 -3.26 0.21 -17.10
N GLN A 92 -4.33 0.88 -17.51
CA GLN A 92 -4.38 1.75 -18.69
C GLN A 92 -4.30 3.25 -18.35
N SER A 93 -4.24 3.62 -17.07
CA SER A 93 -4.36 5.00 -16.60
C SER A 93 -3.38 5.36 -15.48
N LEU A 94 -3.11 6.66 -15.35
CA LEU A 94 -2.46 7.25 -14.18
C LEU A 94 -3.47 8.06 -13.38
N TYR A 95 -3.59 7.76 -12.09
CA TYR A 95 -4.39 8.53 -11.15
C TYR A 95 -3.49 9.31 -10.20
N ALA A 96 -4.00 10.42 -9.67
CA ALA A 96 -3.32 11.14 -8.60
C ALA A 96 -4.33 11.72 -7.61
N VAL A 97 -4.11 11.47 -6.32
CA VAL A 97 -5.01 11.92 -5.25
C VAL A 97 -4.20 12.53 -4.11
N PHE A 98 -4.72 13.61 -3.51
CA PHE A 98 -4.12 14.16 -2.31
C PHE A 98 -4.48 13.29 -1.10
N ALA A 99 -3.47 12.95 -0.31
CA ALA A 99 -3.62 12.25 0.95
C ALA A 99 -3.48 13.23 2.12
N ALA A 100 -4.14 12.92 3.24
CA ALA A 100 -3.99 13.66 4.50
C ALA A 100 -2.72 13.24 5.28
N THR A 101 -1.74 12.67 4.60
CA THR A 101 -0.45 12.23 5.12
C THR A 101 0.63 12.50 4.09
N GLN A 102 1.89 12.28 4.46
CA GLN A 102 3.03 12.38 3.56
C GLN A 102 3.68 11.01 3.38
N GLY A 103 4.23 10.76 2.19
CA GLY A 103 5.12 9.61 2.01
C GLY A 103 6.35 9.71 2.90
N ALA A 104 6.81 8.56 3.41
CA ALA A 104 8.07 8.47 4.14
C ALA A 104 9.22 9.03 3.29
N GLY A 105 10.05 9.88 3.89
CA GLY A 105 11.25 10.44 3.27
C GLY A 105 12.52 9.81 3.84
N PRO A 106 13.69 10.10 3.25
CA PRO A 106 14.97 9.80 3.89
C PRO A 106 15.00 10.44 5.28
N GLY A 107 15.35 9.64 6.29
CA GLY A 107 15.69 10.12 7.62
C GLY A 107 17.08 10.75 7.64
#